data_AF-A0AAD6HIY2-F1
#
_entry.id   AF-A0AAD6HIY2-F1
#
_cell.length_a   1.000
_cell.length_b   1.000
_cell.length_c   1.000
_cell.angle_alpha   90.00
_cell.angle_beta   90.00
_cell.angle_gamma   90.00
#
_symmetry.space_group_name_H-M   'P 1'
#
loop_
_entity.id
_entity.type
_entity.pdbx_description
1 polymer ?
#
loop_
_entity_poly.entity_id
_entity_poly.type
_entity_poly.pdbx_seq_one_letter_code
_entity_poly.pdbx_strand_id
1 'polypeptide(L)'
;MTGRTETRTPEPPDREEHENSPPRLLRPKRSARPPKNYAQEQELHNEQSNARPQRKKKTQDSEDWNASELLKELVKLRKEIRQRDKSDKEELQKVKEELTALKEDFSATLTEVRHEL
;
A
#
# COMPACT_ATOMS: atom_id res chain seq x y z
N MET A 1 -10.44 -39.52 -54.77
CA MET A 1 -10.09 -40.17 -53.48
C MET A 1 -9.11 -39.29 -52.73
N THR A 2 -9.28 -39.22 -51.42
CA THR A 2 -8.63 -38.35 -50.43
C THR A 2 -7.11 -38.51 -50.35
N GLY A 3 -6.35 -37.44 -50.59
CA GLY A 3 -4.93 -37.36 -50.26
C GLY A 3 -4.75 -36.86 -48.83
N ARG A 4 -4.31 -37.74 -47.92
CA ARG A 4 -3.86 -37.35 -46.59
C ARG A 4 -2.41 -36.89 -46.71
N THR A 5 -2.12 -35.62 -46.53
CA THR A 5 -0.76 -35.14 -46.28
C THR A 5 -0.35 -35.56 -44.87
N GLU A 6 0.43 -36.65 -44.79
CA GLU A 6 1.07 -37.09 -43.56
C GLU A 6 2.17 -36.08 -43.18
N THR A 7 1.90 -35.22 -42.21
CA THR A 7 2.91 -34.35 -41.59
C THR A 7 3.76 -35.18 -40.64
N ARG A 8 4.79 -35.84 -41.18
CA ARG A 8 5.78 -36.59 -40.40
C ARG A 8 6.79 -35.59 -39.81
N THR A 9 6.71 -35.35 -38.50
CA THR A 9 7.71 -34.59 -37.74
C THR A 9 9.08 -35.26 -37.92
N PRO A 10 10.15 -34.57 -38.32
CA PRO A 10 11.46 -35.19 -38.38
C PRO A 10 11.89 -35.61 -36.97
N GLU A 11 12.49 -36.79 -36.88
CA GLU A 11 13.10 -37.29 -35.64
C GLU A 11 14.25 -36.35 -35.26
N PRO A 12 14.30 -35.85 -34.01
CA PRO A 12 15.37 -34.97 -33.59
C PRO A 12 16.70 -35.74 -33.67
N PRO A 13 17.82 -35.09 -34.07
CA PRO A 13 19.09 -35.76 -34.12
C PRO A 13 19.42 -36.30 -32.73
N ASP A 14 19.87 -37.56 -32.67
CA ASP A 14 20.34 -38.18 -31.43
C ASP A 14 21.43 -37.29 -30.84
N ARG A 15 21.07 -36.57 -29.79
CA ARG A 15 21.97 -35.68 -29.09
C ARG A 15 22.88 -36.59 -28.28
N GLU A 16 24.09 -36.84 -28.78
CA GLU A 16 25.16 -37.48 -28.03
C GLU A 16 25.16 -36.91 -26.61
N GLU A 17 24.91 -37.78 -25.63
CA GLU A 17 24.86 -37.40 -24.23
C GLU A 17 26.21 -36.78 -23.88
N HIS A 18 26.22 -35.45 -23.72
CA HIS A 18 27.45 -34.70 -23.51
C HIS A 18 27.97 -34.98 -22.10
N GLU A 19 28.75 -36.07 -21.98
CA GLU A 19 29.38 -36.56 -20.74
C GLU A 19 30.32 -35.52 -20.11
N ASN A 20 30.78 -34.53 -20.88
CA ASN A 20 31.62 -33.43 -20.41
C ASN A 20 30.82 -32.25 -19.81
N SER A 21 29.54 -32.46 -19.47
CA SER A 21 28.78 -31.43 -18.77
C SER A 21 29.29 -31.31 -17.32
N PRO A 22 29.62 -30.11 -16.82
CA PRO A 22 30.05 -29.94 -15.45
C PRO A 22 28.98 -30.50 -14.49
N PRO A 23 29.38 -31.03 -13.31
CA PRO A 23 28.45 -31.66 -12.39
C PRO A 23 27.32 -30.69 -12.06
N ARG A 24 26.07 -31.17 -12.23
CA ARG A 24 24.89 -30.38 -11.86
C ARG A 24 24.99 -30.11 -10.37
N LEU A 25 25.30 -28.85 -10.03
CA LEU A 25 25.39 -28.40 -8.65
C LEU A 25 24.14 -28.86 -7.91
N LEU A 26 24.34 -29.51 -6.75
CA LEU A 26 23.26 -29.96 -5.87
C LEU A 26 22.36 -28.77 -5.56
N ARG A 27 21.22 -28.69 -6.27
CA ARG A 27 20.27 -27.61 -6.07
C ARG A 27 19.78 -27.73 -4.63
N PRO A 28 19.81 -26.64 -3.83
CA PRO A 28 19.24 -26.66 -2.49
C PRO A 28 17.86 -27.30 -2.52
N LYS A 29 17.64 -28.29 -1.64
CA LYS A 29 16.35 -28.97 -1.54
C LYS A 29 15.30 -27.88 -1.29
N ARG A 30 14.46 -27.60 -2.28
CA ARG A 30 13.32 -26.70 -2.11
C ARG A 30 12.49 -27.32 -1.00
N SER A 31 12.41 -26.66 0.15
CA SER A 31 11.40 -27.00 1.13
C SER A 31 10.07 -26.88 0.40
N ALA A 32 9.39 -28.01 0.18
CA ALA A 32 8.05 -28.01 -0.42
C ALA A 32 7.04 -27.27 0.46
N ARG A 33 7.44 -26.94 1.70
CA ARG A 33 6.67 -26.17 2.65
C ARG A 33 6.79 -24.68 2.31
N PRO A 34 5.67 -24.05 1.91
CA PRO A 34 5.63 -22.60 1.79
C PRO A 34 5.91 -21.95 3.15
N PRO A 35 6.39 -20.70 3.17
CA PRO A 35 6.48 -19.90 4.38
C PRO A 35 5.17 -19.94 5.18
N LYS A 36 5.24 -19.83 6.51
CA LYS A 36 4.06 -19.92 7.39
C LYS A 36 2.94 -18.94 7.01
N ASN A 37 3.30 -17.81 6.38
CA ASN A 37 2.38 -16.75 5.99
C ASN A 37 2.04 -16.75 4.49
N TYR A 38 2.41 -17.79 3.74
CA TYR A 38 2.21 -17.83 2.29
C TYR A 38 0.75 -17.66 1.87
N ALA A 39 -0.19 -18.25 2.62
CA ALA A 39 -1.62 -18.08 2.36
C ALA A 39 -2.06 -16.62 2.55
N GLN A 40 -1.61 -15.98 3.62
CA GLN A 40 -1.93 -14.59 3.93
C GLN A 40 -1.31 -13.60 2.92
N GLU A 41 -0.06 -13.84 2.50
CA GLU A 41 0.60 -13.05 1.46
C GLU A 41 -0.09 -13.20 0.09
N GLN A 42 -0.56 -14.42 -0.22
CA GLN A 42 -1.37 -14.67 -1.43
C GLN A 42 -2.72 -13.96 -1.34
N GLU A 43 -3.38 -13.96 -0.19
CA GLU A 43 -4.62 -13.20 0.03
C GLU A 43 -4.41 -11.70 -0.16
N LEU A 44 -3.35 -11.12 0.40
CA LEU A 44 -3.02 -9.70 0.21
C LEU A 44 -2.71 -9.37 -1.26
N HIS A 45 -1.96 -10.23 -1.95
CA HIS A 45 -1.66 -10.05 -3.37
C HIS A 45 -2.90 -10.25 -4.25
N ASN A 46 -3.78 -11.19 -3.88
CA ASN A 46 -5.07 -11.43 -4.53
C ASN A 46 -6.05 -10.29 -4.25
N GLU A 47 -6.10 -9.70 -3.06
CA GLU A 47 -6.88 -8.49 -2.75
C GLU A 47 -6.37 -7.27 -3.53
N GLN A 48 -5.06 -7.07 -3.60
CA GLN A 48 -4.46 -6.01 -4.43
C GLN A 48 -4.72 -6.21 -5.92
N SER A 49 -4.72 -7.46 -6.41
CA SER A 49 -4.96 -7.77 -7.82
C SER A 49 -6.44 -7.88 -8.18
N ASN A 50 -7.33 -8.21 -7.24
CA ASN A 50 -8.80 -8.13 -7.34
C ASN A 50 -9.33 -6.71 -7.14
N ALA A 51 -8.55 -5.81 -6.54
CA ALA A 51 -8.73 -4.37 -6.68
C ALA A 51 -8.33 -3.84 -8.07
N ARG A 52 -7.65 -4.67 -8.89
CA ARG A 52 -7.11 -4.29 -10.21
C ARG A 52 -7.87 -4.76 -11.47
N PRO A 53 -8.88 -5.67 -11.51
CA PRO A 53 -9.51 -6.08 -12.76
C PRO A 53 -10.78 -5.29 -13.09
N GLN A 54 -10.91 -4.05 -12.60
CA GLN A 54 -11.87 -3.06 -13.14
C GLN A 54 -11.20 -1.90 -13.88
N ARG A 55 -9.87 -1.77 -13.84
CA ARG A 55 -9.15 -0.63 -14.46
C ARG A 55 -9.04 -0.65 -15.98
N LYS A 56 -9.69 -1.58 -16.68
CA LYS A 56 -9.76 -1.55 -18.15
C LYS A 56 -11.14 -1.27 -18.74
N LYS A 57 -12.21 -1.24 -17.95
CA LYS A 57 -13.57 -0.92 -18.43
C LYS A 57 -14.47 -0.42 -17.29
N LYS A 58 -14.17 0.76 -16.74
CA LYS A 58 -15.08 1.63 -15.94
C LYS A 58 -14.30 2.82 -15.37
N THR A 59 -13.77 3.64 -16.26
CA THR A 59 -13.60 5.07 -16.01
C THR A 59 -14.33 5.75 -17.15
N GLN A 60 -15.65 5.66 -17.09
CA GLN A 60 -16.54 6.54 -17.83
C GLN A 60 -17.43 7.20 -16.79
N ASP A 61 -16.75 7.86 -15.85
CA ASP A 61 -17.19 8.95 -14.98
C ASP A 61 -15.92 9.70 -14.55
N SER A 62 -14.89 9.76 -15.42
CA SER A 62 -13.98 10.89 -15.33
C SER A 62 -14.84 12.04 -15.83
N GLU A 63 -15.44 12.79 -14.90
CA GLU A 63 -15.71 14.19 -15.17
C GLU A 63 -14.47 14.70 -15.91
N ASP A 64 -14.63 15.10 -17.17
CA ASP A 64 -13.56 15.60 -18.01
C ASP A 64 -13.14 16.98 -17.48
N TRP A 65 -12.64 17.00 -16.24
CA TRP A 65 -12.08 18.16 -15.60
C TRP A 65 -10.92 18.59 -16.47
N ASN A 66 -11.01 19.81 -16.99
CA ASN A 66 -9.89 20.34 -17.72
C ASN A 66 -8.70 20.49 -16.75
N ALA A 67 -7.49 20.29 -17.27
CA ALA A 67 -6.28 20.35 -16.45
C ALA A 67 -6.15 21.68 -15.66
N SER A 68 -6.73 22.76 -16.19
CA SER A 68 -6.78 24.08 -15.55
C SER A 68 -7.65 24.10 -14.29
N GLU A 69 -8.82 23.48 -14.31
CA GLU A 69 -9.72 23.36 -13.17
C GLU A 69 -9.12 22.49 -12.08
N LEU A 70 -8.49 21.37 -12.45
CA LEU A 70 -7.76 20.53 -11.49
C LEU A 70 -6.63 21.30 -10.80
N LEU A 71 -5.88 22.12 -11.54
CA LEU A 71 -4.84 22.96 -10.96
C LEU A 71 -5.42 24.03 -10.03
N LYS A 72 -6.56 24.64 -10.39
CA LYS A 72 -7.25 25.61 -9.52
C LYS A 72 -7.70 24.95 -8.22
N GLU A 73 -8.31 23.77 -8.28
CA GLU A 73 -8.74 23.04 -7.09
C GLU A 73 -7.56 22.59 -6.23
N LEU A 74 -6.46 22.12 -6.83
CA LEU A 74 -5.22 21.81 -6.11
C LEU A 74 -4.67 23.01 -5.35
N VAL A 75 -4.69 24.20 -5.96
CA VAL A 75 -4.25 25.43 -5.31
C VAL A 75 -5.19 25.82 -4.17
N LYS A 76 -6.51 25.69 -4.33
CA LYS A 76 -7.50 25.93 -3.27
C LYS A 76 -7.28 24.98 -2.09
N LEU A 77 -7.22 23.69 -2.35
CA LEU A 77 -7.00 22.66 -1.33
C LEU A 77 -5.67 22.88 -0.59
N ARG A 78 -4.60 23.24 -1.30
CA ARG A 78 -3.32 23.55 -0.66
C ARG A 78 -3.41 24.76 0.28
N LYS A 79 -4.19 25.78 -0.07
CA LYS A 79 -4.43 26.93 0.81
C LYS A 79 -5.26 26.53 2.02
N GLU A 80 -6.32 25.75 1.82
CA GLU A 80 -7.21 25.28 2.89
C GLU A 80 -6.48 24.38 3.89
N ILE A 81 -5.64 23.46 3.42
CA ILE A 81 -4.80 22.64 4.29
C ILE A 81 -3.92 23.53 5.18
N ARG A 82 -3.26 24.54 4.61
CA ARG A 82 -2.43 25.48 5.40
C ARG A 82 -3.24 26.28 6.42
N GLN A 83 -4.48 26.64 6.10
CA GLN A 83 -5.35 27.35 7.03
C GLN A 83 -5.79 26.44 8.17
N ARG A 84 -6.15 25.19 7.88
CA ARG A 84 -6.46 24.18 8.91
C ARG A 84 -5.27 23.91 9.81
N ASP A 85 -4.09 23.66 9.25
CA ASP A 85 -2.86 23.46 10.02
C ASP A 85 -2.54 24.66 10.94
N LYS A 86 -2.95 25.87 10.56
CA LYS A 86 -2.80 27.07 11.39
C LYS A 86 -3.84 27.09 12.52
N SER A 87 -5.11 26.84 12.20
CA SER A 87 -6.20 26.74 13.19
C SER A 87 -5.89 25.67 14.24
N ASP A 88 -5.48 24.47 13.81
CA ASP A 88 -5.18 23.35 14.70
C ASP A 88 -4.02 23.68 15.66
N LYS A 89 -3.02 24.45 15.19
CA LYS A 89 -1.93 24.93 16.06
C LYS A 89 -2.42 25.92 17.11
N GLU A 90 -3.29 26.84 16.73
CA GLU A 90 -3.88 27.83 17.65
C GLU A 90 -4.78 27.14 18.69
N GLU A 91 -5.64 26.21 18.26
CA GLU A 91 -6.48 25.42 19.17
C GLU A 91 -5.65 24.58 20.14
N LEU A 92 -4.59 23.92 19.63
CA LEU A 92 -3.68 23.15 20.48
C LEU A 92 -2.96 24.03 21.50
N GLN A 93 -2.58 25.25 21.12
CA GLN A 93 -2.00 26.21 22.06
C GLN A 93 -3.01 26.61 23.14
N LYS A 94 -4.24 26.95 22.75
CA LYS A 94 -5.30 27.31 23.68
C LYS A 94 -5.60 26.19 24.68
N VAL A 95 -5.73 24.95 24.22
CA VAL A 95 -5.96 23.80 25.10
C VAL A 95 -4.80 23.60 26.09
N LYS A 96 -3.56 23.85 25.67
CA LYS A 96 -2.40 23.80 26.58
C LYS A 96 -2.50 24.88 27.66
N GLU A 97 -2.83 26.10 27.27
CA GLU A 97 -3.01 27.23 28.19
C GLU A 97 -4.13 26.96 29.21
N GLU A 98 -5.27 26.43 28.76
CA GLU A 98 -6.38 26.03 29.61
C GLU A 98 -5.99 24.92 30.60
N LEU A 99 -5.24 23.91 30.16
CA LEU A 99 -4.75 22.85 31.04
C LEU A 99 -3.77 23.41 32.08
N THR A 100 -2.88 24.32 31.68
CA THR A 100 -1.97 24.97 32.62
C THR A 100 -2.71 25.80 33.67
N ALA A 101 -3.70 26.59 33.26
CA ALA A 101 -4.52 27.37 34.18
C ALA A 101 -5.28 26.47 35.16
N LEU A 102 -5.94 25.42 34.66
CA LEU A 102 -6.66 24.45 35.50
C LEU A 102 -5.73 23.78 36.52
N LYS A 103 -4.50 23.46 36.11
CA LYS A 103 -3.50 22.86 37.00
C LYS A 103 -3.11 23.83 38.12
N GLU A 104 -2.93 25.10 37.80
CA GLU A 104 -2.64 26.15 38.78
C GLU A 104 -3.81 26.32 39.76
N ASP A 105 -5.04 26.44 39.26
CA ASP A 105 -6.26 26.54 40.08
C ASP A 105 -6.42 25.32 41.02
N PHE A 106 -6.21 24.12 40.49
CA PHE A 106 -6.25 22.91 41.31
C PHE A 106 -5.17 22.89 42.39
N SER A 107 -3.95 23.34 42.06
CA SER A 107 -2.89 23.46 43.06
C SER A 107 -3.22 24.50 44.14
N ALA A 108 -3.83 25.63 43.77
CA ALA A 108 -4.24 26.68 44.69
C ALA A 108 -5.33 26.19 45.65
N THR A 109 -6.35 25.52 45.13
CA THR A 109 -7.43 24.93 45.95
C THR A 109 -6.90 23.85 46.91
N LEU A 110 -5.96 23.01 46.47
CA LEU A 110 -5.28 22.06 47.37
C LEU A 110 -4.48 22.75 48.48
N THR A 111 -3.83 23.88 48.19
CA THR A 111 -3.11 24.64 49.22
C THR A 111 -4.07 25.29 50.21
N GLU A 112 -5.20 25.82 49.74
CA GLU A 112 -6.24 26.42 50.59
C GLU A 112 -6.83 25.37 51.57
N VAL A 113 -7.21 24.19 51.07
CA VAL A 113 -7.71 23.08 51.91
C VAL A 113 -6.69 22.65 52.98
N ARG A 114 -5.38 22.71 52.67
CA ARG A 114 -4.33 22.40 53.65
C ARG A 114 -4.15 23.47 54.72
N HIS A 115 -4.47 24.73 54.41
CA HIS A 115 -4.40 25.82 55.38
C HIS A 115 -5.63 25.87 56.30
N GLU A 116 -6.76 25.32 55.87
CA GLU A 116 -8.01 25.26 56.64
C GLU A 116 -8.12 24.05 57.60
N LEU A 117 -7.24 23.05 57.50
CA LEU A 117 -7.14 21.86 58.37
C LEU A 117 -6.07 22.03 59.46
#